data_AF-A0A2S2R547-F1
#
_entry.id   AF-A0A2S2R547-F1
#
_cell.length_a   1.000
_cell.length_b   1.000
_cell.length_c   1.000
_cell.angle_alpha   90.00
_cell.angle_beta   90.00
_cell.angle_gamma   90.00
#
_symmetry.space_group_name_H-M   'P 1'
#
loop_
_entity.id
_entity.type
_entity.pdbx_description
1 polymer ?
#
loop_
_entity_poly.entity_id
_entity_poly.type
_entity_poly.pdbx_seq_one_letter_code
_entity_poly.pdbx_strand_id
1 'polypeptide(L)'
;MSLPALFNICLLLFLVMFIFAIFGMSFFMNVDSHGGLDQDYNFRTFGQSMILLFMLSTSSGWDAVLDGITNEENCEKPNLEMGITGSCGSTTVGTAFLLSYLVINFLIVINMYIAVILENYSQATEDVQEGLTDDDYDMYYEIWQHFDPDGTRYIRYDQLSDFLDILEPPLKIHKPNKYKIVSMDIPICKGDLIYCVDILDALTKDFFARKGNPIIETVAEIGEIQTRPEEAGYEPISSTLWRMREVYCAIIIQSAWRKFARAAKEQTADEDRSDGAASPDGRETAVLVESDGFVTKNGHKVVIHSRSSSKSSRLADV
;
A
#
# COMPACT_ATOMS: atom_id res chain seq x y z
N MET A 1 9.78 -15.13 5.27
CA MET A 1 9.86 -15.42 3.83
C MET A 1 11.30 -15.60 3.28
N SER A 2 12.37 -15.36 4.06
CA SER A 2 13.76 -15.34 3.56
C SER A 2 14.50 -16.69 3.46
N LEU A 3 13.92 -17.79 3.97
CA LEU A 3 14.59 -19.10 4.06
C LEU A 3 14.98 -19.70 2.69
N PRO A 4 14.14 -19.62 1.63
CA PRO A 4 14.50 -20.15 0.31
C PRO A 4 15.69 -19.43 -0.33
N ALA A 5 15.76 -18.10 -0.22
CA ALA A 5 16.87 -17.31 -0.76
C ALA A 5 18.17 -17.56 0.01
N LEU A 6 18.09 -17.65 1.34
CA LEU A 6 19.23 -17.96 2.20
C LEU A 6 19.80 -19.35 1.89
N PHE A 7 18.92 -20.34 1.65
CA PHE A 7 19.34 -21.69 1.28
C PHE A 7 20.18 -21.71 -0.01
N ASN A 8 19.78 -20.95 -1.03
CA ASN A 8 20.54 -20.85 -2.28
C ASN A 8 21.93 -20.23 -2.07
N ILE A 9 22.06 -19.25 -1.18
CA ILE A 9 23.35 -18.61 -0.88
C ILE A 9 24.23 -19.54 -0.04
N CYS A 10 23.66 -20.29 0.91
CA CYS A 10 24.38 -21.34 1.63
C CYS A 10 24.86 -22.46 0.70
N LEU A 11 24.07 -22.86 -0.30
CA LEU A 11 24.49 -23.81 -1.32
C LEU A 11 25.65 -23.27 -2.17
N LEU A 12 25.61 -21.98 -2.53
CA LEU A 12 26.69 -21.33 -3.25
C LEU A 12 27.99 -21.28 -2.42
N LEU A 13 27.88 -20.92 -1.14
CA LEU A 13 29.00 -20.96 -0.21
C LEU A 13 29.58 -22.38 -0.09
N PHE A 14 28.72 -23.39 0.06
CA PHE A 14 29.12 -24.79 0.12
C PHE A 14 29.80 -25.26 -1.16
N LEU A 15 29.30 -24.86 -2.33
CA LEU A 15 29.91 -25.17 -3.63
C LEU A 15 31.30 -24.55 -3.76
N VAL A 16 31.48 -23.31 -3.32
CA VAL A 16 32.80 -22.67 -3.33
C VAL A 16 33.75 -23.38 -2.37
N MET A 17 33.31 -23.69 -1.15
CA MET A 17 34.12 -24.50 -0.22
C MET A 17 34.51 -25.85 -0.83
N PHE A 18 33.58 -26.52 -1.52
CA PHE A 18 33.80 -27.80 -2.18
C PHE A 18 34.90 -27.70 -3.26
N ILE A 19 34.84 -26.69 -4.13
CA ILE A 19 35.85 -26.47 -5.17
C ILE A 19 37.23 -26.20 -4.54
N PHE A 20 37.28 -25.32 -3.53
CA PHE A 20 38.53 -25.01 -2.85
C PHE A 20 39.06 -26.18 -2.02
N ALA A 21 38.21 -27.08 -1.51
CA ALA A 21 38.65 -28.29 -0.83
C ALA A 21 39.36 -29.24 -1.79
N ILE A 22 38.85 -29.39 -3.02
CA ILE A 22 39.51 -30.22 -4.05
C ILE A 22 40.87 -29.63 -4.43
N PHE A 23 40.94 -28.32 -4.69
CA PHE A 23 42.22 -27.67 -4.98
C PHE A 23 43.18 -27.70 -3.80
N GLY A 24 42.68 -27.51 -2.58
CA GLY A 24 43.46 -27.58 -1.35
C GLY A 24 44.10 -28.94 -1.14
N MET A 25 43.36 -30.04 -1.37
CA MET A 25 43.95 -31.39 -1.38
C MET A 25 44.98 -31.53 -2.50
N SER A 26 44.69 -31.07 -3.72
CA SER A 26 45.62 -31.23 -4.84
C SER A 26 46.95 -30.51 -4.65
N PHE A 27 46.98 -29.38 -3.93
CA PHE A 27 48.19 -28.59 -3.72
C PHE A 27 48.87 -28.85 -2.38
N PHE A 28 48.11 -29.10 -1.32
CA PHE A 28 48.61 -29.10 0.06
C PHE A 28 48.44 -30.43 0.81
N MET A 29 48.08 -31.54 0.13
CA MET A 29 47.90 -32.85 0.77
C MET A 29 49.17 -33.36 1.49
N ASN A 30 50.35 -33.05 0.96
CA ASN A 30 51.62 -33.57 1.49
C ASN A 30 52.36 -32.57 2.40
N VAL A 31 51.79 -31.39 2.64
CA VAL A 31 52.43 -30.36 3.49
C VAL A 31 52.53 -30.87 4.92
N ASP A 32 53.71 -30.67 5.53
CA ASP A 32 53.95 -31.05 6.91
C ASP A 32 53.14 -30.20 7.89
N SER A 33 52.81 -30.79 9.05
CA SER A 33 52.05 -30.12 10.10
C SER A 33 52.90 -29.04 10.76
N HIS A 34 52.71 -27.80 10.34
CA HIS A 34 53.39 -26.61 10.87
C HIS A 34 52.41 -25.45 11.05
N GLY A 35 52.64 -24.62 12.08
CA GLY A 35 51.81 -23.45 12.36
C GLY A 35 50.36 -23.84 12.69
N GLY A 36 49.42 -23.46 11.82
CA GLY A 36 48.00 -23.76 11.94
C GLY A 36 47.54 -25.09 11.33
N LEU A 37 48.45 -25.87 10.73
CA LEU A 37 48.14 -27.21 10.20
C LEU A 37 48.45 -28.28 11.26
N ASP A 38 47.41 -28.99 11.70
CA ASP A 38 47.52 -30.05 12.71
C ASP A 38 46.83 -31.35 12.22
N GLN A 39 46.84 -32.40 13.03
CA GLN A 39 46.27 -33.69 12.70
C GLN A 39 44.75 -33.62 12.44
N ASP A 40 44.07 -32.66 13.08
CA ASP A 40 42.64 -32.41 12.92
C ASP A 40 42.31 -31.37 11.82
N TYR A 41 43.19 -30.39 11.60
CA TYR A 41 43.01 -29.29 10.64
C TYR A 41 44.09 -29.33 9.56
N ASN A 42 43.81 -30.03 8.46
CA ASN A 42 44.74 -30.18 7.33
C ASN A 42 44.02 -30.45 6.00
N PHE A 43 44.81 -30.48 4.92
CA PHE A 43 44.33 -30.76 3.56
C PHE A 43 44.56 -32.22 3.12
N ARG A 44 44.77 -33.17 4.05
CA ARG A 44 45.06 -34.57 3.70
C ARG A 44 43.83 -35.32 3.21
N THR A 45 42.67 -35.03 3.80
CA THR A 45 41.39 -35.64 3.42
C THR A 45 40.36 -34.56 3.07
N PHE A 46 39.36 -34.95 2.28
CA PHE A 46 38.29 -34.04 1.86
C PHE A 46 37.52 -33.47 3.06
N GLY A 47 37.19 -34.30 4.05
CA GLY A 47 36.48 -33.86 5.25
C GLY A 47 37.27 -32.85 6.07
N GLN A 48 38.57 -33.09 6.30
CA GLN A 48 39.44 -32.16 7.03
C GLN A 48 39.61 -30.85 6.27
N SER A 49 39.74 -30.92 4.94
CA SER A 49 39.83 -29.74 4.07
C SER A 49 38.56 -28.89 4.14
N MET A 50 37.39 -29.52 4.16
CA MET A 50 36.10 -28.83 4.32
C MET A 50 35.98 -28.15 5.69
N ILE A 51 36.40 -28.81 6.77
CA ILE A 51 36.36 -28.23 8.13
C ILE A 51 37.31 -27.02 8.23
N LEU A 52 38.52 -27.15 7.68
CA LEU A 52 39.51 -26.07 7.68
C LEU A 52 39.03 -24.88 6.83
N LEU A 53 38.47 -25.11 5.64
CA LEU A 53 37.89 -24.03 4.82
C LEU A 53 36.65 -23.41 5.47
N PHE A 54 35.83 -24.19 6.17
CA PHE A 54 34.71 -23.67 6.94
C PHE A 54 35.20 -22.74 8.07
N MET A 55 36.26 -23.10 8.79
CA MET A 55 36.88 -22.19 9.77
C MET A 55 37.37 -20.90 9.10
N LEU A 56 38.09 -21.03 7.98
CA LEU A 56 38.59 -19.89 7.19
C LEU A 56 37.46 -19.00 6.63
N SER A 57 36.25 -19.53 6.42
CA SER A 57 35.10 -18.73 5.98
C SER A 57 34.68 -17.67 7.00
N THR A 58 34.97 -17.91 8.28
CA THR A 58 34.77 -16.93 9.35
C THR A 58 35.95 -15.97 9.49
N SER A 59 36.94 -16.05 8.59
CA SER A 59 38.20 -15.30 8.63
C SER A 59 38.99 -15.51 9.94
N SER A 60 38.84 -16.67 10.57
CA SER A 60 39.56 -17.05 11.78
C SER A 60 40.74 -17.96 11.46
N GLY A 61 41.90 -17.73 12.09
CA GLY A 61 43.09 -18.59 11.98
C GLY A 61 43.73 -18.66 10.59
N TRP A 62 43.39 -17.75 9.68
CA TRP A 62 43.91 -17.74 8.31
C TRP A 62 45.41 -17.46 8.24
N ASP A 63 45.93 -16.68 9.20
CA ASP A 63 47.34 -16.36 9.36
C ASP A 63 48.16 -17.61 9.72
N ALA A 64 47.65 -18.42 10.66
CA ALA A 64 48.29 -19.66 11.06
C ALA A 64 48.25 -20.72 9.94
N VAL A 65 47.14 -20.79 9.19
CA VAL A 65 47.05 -21.65 8.01
C VAL A 65 47.99 -21.18 6.89
N LEU A 66 48.09 -19.86 6.67
CA LEU A 66 49.00 -19.28 5.68
C LEU A 66 50.45 -19.65 5.99
N ASP A 67 50.85 -19.49 7.25
CA ASP A 67 52.20 -19.85 7.71
C ASP A 67 52.50 -21.33 7.43
N GLY A 68 51.55 -22.23 7.71
CA GLY A 68 51.69 -23.66 7.40
C GLY A 68 51.85 -23.98 5.92
N ILE A 69 51.02 -23.39 5.04
CA ILE A 69 51.04 -23.70 3.58
C ILE A 69 52.15 -22.97 2.81
N THR A 70 52.74 -21.92 3.38
CA THR A 70 53.83 -21.14 2.78
C THR A 70 55.21 -21.53 3.32
N ASN A 71 55.28 -22.38 4.35
CA ASN A 71 56.54 -22.78 4.92
C ASN A 71 57.38 -23.63 3.94
N GLU A 72 58.53 -23.10 3.56
CA GLU A 72 59.55 -23.75 2.73
C GLU A 72 60.81 -24.12 3.55
N GLU A 73 60.83 -23.79 4.84
CA GLU A 73 61.90 -24.14 5.78
C GLU A 73 61.58 -25.47 6.47
N ASN A 74 62.61 -26.31 6.69
CA ASN A 74 62.51 -27.61 7.37
C ASN A 74 61.57 -28.65 6.70
N CYS A 75 61.42 -28.61 5.38
CA CYS A 75 60.59 -29.54 4.61
C CYS A 75 61.42 -30.45 3.67
N GLU A 76 60.89 -31.62 3.33
CA GLU A 76 61.56 -32.57 2.42
C GLU A 76 61.32 -32.15 0.96
N LYS A 77 62.39 -31.86 0.22
CA LYS A 77 62.30 -31.47 -1.20
C LYS A 77 61.88 -32.68 -2.05
N PRO A 78 61.04 -32.48 -3.08
CA PRO A 78 60.62 -33.57 -3.95
C PRO A 78 61.83 -34.17 -4.68
N ASN A 79 61.98 -35.49 -4.60
CA ASN A 79 63.01 -36.22 -5.33
C ASN A 79 62.36 -37.26 -6.25
N LEU A 80 62.25 -36.90 -7.54
CA LEU A 80 61.63 -37.76 -8.56
C LEU A 80 62.39 -39.08 -8.78
N GLU A 81 63.70 -39.14 -8.51
CA GLU A 81 64.50 -40.36 -8.70
C GLU A 81 64.25 -41.40 -7.60
N MET A 82 63.84 -40.97 -6.41
CA MET A 82 63.50 -41.84 -5.27
C MET A 82 61.99 -42.04 -5.06
N GLY A 83 61.15 -41.44 -5.90
CA GLY A 83 59.68 -41.52 -5.77
C GLY A 83 59.12 -40.76 -4.55
N ILE A 84 59.87 -39.80 -4.01
CA ILE A 84 59.46 -39.02 -2.83
C ILE A 84 58.70 -37.78 -3.29
N THR A 85 57.42 -37.72 -2.95
CA THR A 85 56.60 -36.52 -3.08
C THR A 85 56.96 -35.57 -1.95
N GLY A 86 57.63 -34.45 -2.25
CA GLY A 86 58.11 -33.51 -1.23
C GLY A 86 56.99 -32.96 -0.33
N SER A 87 57.36 -32.58 0.89
CA SER A 87 56.46 -32.08 1.94
C SER A 87 56.47 -30.55 2.10
N CYS A 88 57.20 -29.86 1.23
CA CYS A 88 57.30 -28.41 1.25
C CYS A 88 56.01 -27.71 0.81
N GLY A 89 55.65 -26.65 1.53
CA GLY A 89 54.67 -25.67 1.07
C GLY A 89 55.19 -24.87 -0.14
N SER A 90 54.35 -23.96 -0.64
CA SER A 90 54.75 -23.02 -1.70
C SER A 90 54.24 -21.64 -1.37
N THR A 91 55.15 -20.68 -1.23
CA THR A 91 54.81 -19.30 -0.87
C THR A 91 53.84 -18.69 -1.89
N THR A 92 54.11 -18.85 -3.18
CA THR A 92 53.29 -18.25 -4.25
C THR A 92 51.92 -18.91 -4.37
N VAL A 93 51.86 -20.25 -4.39
CA VAL A 93 50.60 -20.98 -4.56
C VAL A 93 49.74 -20.89 -3.31
N GLY A 94 50.36 -21.01 -2.12
CA GLY A 94 49.68 -20.88 -0.82
C GLY A 94 49.06 -19.50 -0.63
N THR A 95 49.82 -18.43 -0.89
CA THR A 95 49.32 -17.06 -0.77
C THR A 95 48.20 -16.78 -1.77
N ALA A 96 48.34 -17.19 -3.04
CA ALA A 96 47.32 -16.98 -4.05
C ALA A 96 46.02 -17.77 -3.75
N PHE A 97 46.15 -19.02 -3.29
CA PHE A 97 45.02 -19.86 -2.89
C PHE A 97 44.25 -19.24 -1.72
N LEU A 98 44.94 -18.87 -0.64
CA LEU A 98 44.28 -18.34 0.55
C LEU A 98 43.65 -16.97 0.30
N LEU A 99 44.36 -16.04 -0.35
CA LEU A 99 43.83 -14.71 -0.63
C LEU A 99 42.63 -14.77 -1.58
N SER A 100 42.68 -15.61 -2.62
CA SER A 100 41.54 -15.77 -3.53
C SER A 100 40.33 -16.37 -2.81
N TYR A 101 40.54 -17.36 -1.93
CA TYR A 101 39.47 -17.92 -1.11
C TYR A 101 38.84 -16.87 -0.19
N LEU A 102 39.64 -16.11 0.57
CA LEU A 102 39.16 -15.11 1.51
C LEU A 102 38.37 -14.00 0.81
N VAL A 103 38.85 -13.50 -0.34
CA VAL A 103 38.14 -12.46 -1.11
C VAL A 103 36.81 -12.96 -1.65
N ILE A 104 36.79 -14.15 -2.26
CA ILE A 104 35.56 -14.74 -2.81
C ILE A 104 34.57 -15.02 -1.67
N ASN A 105 35.03 -15.57 -0.56
CA ASN A 105 34.20 -15.86 0.60
C ASN A 105 33.59 -14.58 1.18
N PHE A 106 34.39 -13.53 1.35
CA PHE A 106 33.95 -12.23 1.84
C PHE A 106 32.85 -11.61 0.95
N LEU A 107 33.00 -11.68 -0.37
CA LEU A 107 31.98 -11.21 -1.32
C LEU A 107 30.67 -11.98 -1.17
N ILE A 108 30.73 -13.30 -1.00
CA ILE A 108 29.54 -14.14 -0.81
C ILE A 108 28.83 -13.79 0.50
N VAL A 109 29.58 -13.65 1.60
CA VAL A 109 29.02 -13.30 2.91
C VAL A 109 28.38 -11.91 2.91
N ILE A 110 29.02 -10.91 2.29
CA ILE A 110 28.42 -9.57 2.14
C ILE A 110 27.16 -9.63 1.30
N ASN A 111 27.20 -10.32 0.15
CA ASN A 111 26.04 -10.43 -0.72
C ASN A 111 24.88 -11.17 -0.02
N MET A 112 25.18 -12.18 0.81
CA MET A 112 24.19 -12.81 1.70
C MET A 112 23.57 -11.81 2.66
N TYR A 113 24.41 -11.02 3.34
CA TYR A 113 23.97 -10.04 4.34
C TYR A 113 23.07 -8.97 3.72
N ILE A 114 23.45 -8.44 2.55
CA ILE A 114 22.64 -7.48 1.80
C ILE A 114 21.30 -8.11 1.38
N ALA A 115 21.31 -9.33 0.85
CA ALA A 115 20.09 -10.02 0.44
C ALA A 115 19.11 -10.21 1.61
N VAL A 116 19.62 -10.62 2.79
CA VAL A 116 18.79 -10.79 3.99
C VAL A 116 18.23 -9.45 4.47
N ILE A 117 19.02 -8.39 4.45
CA ILE A 117 18.55 -7.03 4.81
C ILE A 117 17.50 -6.54 3.83
N LEU A 118 17.72 -6.68 2.52
CA LEU A 118 16.78 -6.23 1.50
C LEU A 118 15.47 -7.01 1.58
N GLU A 119 15.52 -8.31 1.82
CA GLU A 119 14.32 -9.14 2.03
C GLU A 119 13.56 -8.69 3.28
N ASN A 120 14.25 -8.42 4.39
CA ASN A 120 13.61 -7.94 5.61
C ASN A 120 13.02 -6.52 5.44
N TYR A 121 13.73 -5.64 4.73
CA TYR A 121 13.24 -4.31 4.40
C TYR A 121 12.03 -4.40 3.47
N SER A 122 12.10 -5.22 2.43
CA SER A 122 11.01 -5.48 1.48
C SER A 122 9.77 -5.97 2.21
N GLN A 123 9.93 -6.97 3.09
CA GLN A 123 8.82 -7.50 3.90
C GLN A 123 8.23 -6.42 4.81
N ALA A 124 9.07 -5.65 5.51
CA ALA A 124 8.58 -4.55 6.35
C ALA A 124 7.91 -3.43 5.54
N THR A 125 8.34 -3.18 4.30
CA THR A 125 7.65 -2.24 3.41
C THR A 125 6.36 -2.80 2.86
N GLU A 126 6.28 -4.10 2.60
CA GLU A 126 5.07 -4.79 2.14
C GLU A 126 3.99 -4.76 3.23
N ASP A 127 4.36 -5.06 4.48
CA ASP A 127 3.48 -4.91 5.66
C ASP A 127 2.94 -3.46 5.83
N VAL A 128 3.69 -2.45 5.37
CA VAL A 128 3.26 -1.04 5.38
C VAL A 128 2.48 -0.66 4.11
N GLN A 129 2.78 -1.31 2.99
CA GLN A 129 2.19 -1.05 1.67
C GLN A 129 0.99 -1.94 1.34
N GLU A 130 0.54 -2.81 2.24
CA GLU A 130 -0.63 -3.68 2.02
C GLU A 130 -1.79 -2.90 1.37
N GLY A 131 -2.11 -3.27 0.14
CA GLY A 131 -3.31 -2.82 -0.53
C GLY A 131 -4.55 -3.36 0.19
N LEU A 132 -5.67 -3.44 -0.52
CA LEU A 132 -6.68 -4.41 -0.13
C LEU A 132 -6.18 -5.79 -0.54
N THR A 133 -6.24 -6.74 0.38
CA THR A 133 -5.98 -8.16 0.15
C THR A 133 -7.28 -8.87 -0.30
N ASP A 134 -7.17 -10.10 -0.82
CA ASP A 134 -8.36 -10.92 -1.15
C ASP A 134 -9.24 -11.17 0.08
N ASP A 135 -8.64 -11.35 1.25
CA ASP A 135 -9.35 -11.54 2.53
C ASP A 135 -10.22 -10.31 2.89
N ASP A 136 -9.80 -9.10 2.51
CA ASP A 136 -10.59 -7.87 2.75
C ASP A 136 -11.87 -7.84 1.90
N TYR A 137 -11.81 -8.37 0.67
CA TYR A 137 -12.96 -8.48 -0.21
C TYR A 137 -13.94 -9.55 0.30
N ASP A 138 -13.44 -10.68 0.79
CA ASP A 138 -14.25 -11.73 1.39
C ASP A 138 -14.97 -11.23 2.65
N MET A 139 -14.26 -10.50 3.52
CA MET A 139 -14.83 -9.86 4.72
C MET A 139 -15.95 -8.85 4.36
N TYR A 140 -15.79 -8.07 3.28
CA TYR A 140 -16.84 -7.19 2.78
C TYR A 140 -18.11 -7.96 2.37
N TYR A 141 -17.96 -9.05 1.60
CA TYR A 141 -19.11 -9.83 1.13
C TYR A 141 -19.78 -10.64 2.24
N GLU A 142 -19.02 -11.13 3.22
CA GLU A 142 -19.56 -11.80 4.41
C GLU A 142 -20.48 -10.84 5.19
N ILE A 143 -20.02 -9.62 5.45
CA ILE A 143 -20.84 -8.61 6.14
C ILE A 143 -22.02 -8.17 5.27
N TRP A 144 -21.82 -8.04 3.95
CA TRP A 144 -22.88 -7.68 3.00
C TRP A 144 -24.08 -8.63 3.06
N GLN A 145 -23.83 -9.94 3.17
CA GLN A 145 -24.88 -10.96 3.24
C GLN A 145 -25.83 -10.77 4.42
N HIS A 146 -25.40 -10.12 5.50
CA HIS A 146 -26.30 -9.79 6.62
C HIS A 146 -27.31 -8.68 6.28
N PHE A 147 -26.98 -7.81 5.33
CA PHE A 147 -27.84 -6.70 4.89
C PHE A 147 -28.68 -7.06 3.66
N ASP A 148 -28.21 -8.00 2.84
CA ASP A 148 -28.92 -8.51 1.66
C ASP A 148 -28.98 -10.06 1.65
N PRO A 149 -29.82 -10.68 2.53
CA PRO A 149 -29.93 -12.14 2.60
C PRO A 149 -30.51 -12.79 1.34
N ASP A 150 -31.26 -12.01 0.55
CA ASP A 150 -31.97 -12.46 -0.65
C ASP A 150 -31.08 -12.36 -1.91
N GLY A 151 -29.84 -11.84 -1.80
CA GLY A 151 -28.89 -11.73 -2.91
C GLY A 151 -29.34 -10.77 -4.01
N THR A 152 -30.11 -9.73 -3.65
CA THR A 152 -30.64 -8.74 -4.59
C THR A 152 -29.54 -7.84 -5.18
N ARG A 153 -28.37 -7.78 -4.55
CA ARG A 153 -27.23 -6.89 -4.82
C ARG A 153 -27.50 -5.42 -4.50
N TYR A 154 -28.61 -5.12 -3.81
CA TYR A 154 -28.97 -3.76 -3.41
C TYR A 154 -29.22 -3.67 -1.90
N ILE A 155 -28.84 -2.54 -1.32
CA ILE A 155 -29.27 -2.15 0.03
C ILE A 155 -29.95 -0.79 -0.02
N ARG A 156 -30.72 -0.46 1.00
CA ARG A 156 -31.31 0.87 1.10
C ARG A 156 -30.31 1.90 1.61
N TYR A 157 -30.48 3.14 1.19
CA TYR A 157 -29.61 4.27 1.59
C TYR A 157 -29.57 4.50 3.11
N ASP A 158 -30.65 4.22 3.83
CA ASP A 158 -30.71 4.35 5.29
C ASP A 158 -29.76 3.39 6.01
N GLN A 159 -29.52 2.20 5.44
CA GLN A 159 -28.66 1.18 6.02
C GLN A 159 -27.16 1.40 5.74
N LEU A 160 -26.81 2.24 4.76
CA LEU A 160 -25.41 2.46 4.37
C LEU A 160 -24.53 2.95 5.52
N SER A 161 -25.05 3.84 6.37
CA SER A 161 -24.31 4.37 7.52
C SER A 161 -23.99 3.28 8.55
N ASP A 162 -24.89 2.33 8.74
CA ASP A 162 -24.71 1.20 9.67
C ASP A 162 -23.78 0.15 9.06
N PHE A 163 -23.96 -0.17 7.78
CA PHE A 163 -23.10 -1.11 7.04
C PHE A 163 -21.62 -0.72 7.12
N LEU A 164 -21.30 0.54 6.82
CA LEU A 164 -19.92 1.05 6.82
C LEU A 164 -19.25 1.05 8.21
N ASP A 165 -20.06 1.06 9.28
CA ASP A 165 -19.59 1.10 10.67
C ASP A 165 -19.35 -0.31 11.24
N ILE A 166 -19.92 -1.35 10.62
CA ILE A 166 -19.77 -2.76 11.01
C ILE A 166 -18.57 -3.41 10.32
N LEU A 167 -18.19 -2.95 9.13
CA LEU A 167 -16.98 -3.40 8.41
C LEU A 167 -15.75 -3.38 9.33
N GLU A 168 -14.78 -4.25 9.05
CA GLU A 168 -13.52 -4.31 9.78
C GLU A 168 -12.45 -3.42 9.11
N PRO A 169 -11.40 -2.99 9.84
CA PRO A 169 -10.22 -2.38 9.21
C PRO A 169 -9.68 -3.34 8.14
N PRO A 170 -9.31 -2.87 6.93
CA PRO A 170 -9.09 -1.48 6.53
C PRO A 170 -10.31 -0.72 5.97
N LEU A 171 -11.43 -1.40 5.70
CA LEU A 171 -12.60 -0.83 5.01
C LEU A 171 -13.57 -0.07 5.91
N LYS A 172 -13.43 -0.21 7.23
CA LYS A 172 -14.29 0.42 8.24
C LYS A 172 -14.34 1.95 8.17
N ILE A 173 -15.55 2.51 8.18
CA ILE A 173 -15.81 3.94 8.37
C ILE A 173 -16.71 4.17 9.59
N HIS A 174 -16.06 4.47 10.71
CA HIS A 174 -16.69 4.74 12.00
C HIS A 174 -17.71 5.89 11.93
N LYS A 175 -18.80 5.76 12.68
CA LYS A 175 -19.74 6.86 12.91
C LYS A 175 -19.12 7.98 13.76
N PRO A 176 -19.45 9.26 13.49
CA PRO A 176 -20.37 9.75 12.47
C PRO A 176 -19.76 9.79 11.06
N ASN A 177 -20.30 8.99 10.13
CA ASN A 177 -19.74 8.79 8.79
C ASN A 177 -20.48 9.54 7.67
N LYS A 178 -21.49 10.36 8.01
CA LYS A 178 -22.33 11.08 7.01
C LYS A 178 -21.53 11.96 6.06
N TYR A 179 -20.58 12.75 6.56
CA TYR A 179 -19.73 13.59 5.71
C TYR A 179 -18.84 12.78 4.78
N LYS A 180 -18.35 11.63 5.26
CA LYS A 180 -17.50 10.75 4.47
C LYS A 180 -18.28 10.09 3.34
N ILE A 181 -19.49 9.62 3.63
CA ILE A 181 -20.45 9.10 2.63
C ILE A 181 -20.75 10.13 1.54
N VAL A 182 -20.95 11.39 1.91
CA VAL A 182 -21.17 12.50 0.97
C VAL A 182 -19.94 12.74 0.11
N SER A 183 -18.72 12.68 0.68
CA SER A 183 -17.48 12.89 -0.08
C SER A 183 -17.14 11.74 -1.05
N MET A 184 -17.66 10.54 -0.81
CA MET A 184 -17.45 9.36 -1.66
C MET A 184 -18.35 9.36 -2.91
N ASP A 185 -19.36 10.24 -2.99
CA ASP A 185 -20.24 10.44 -4.15
C ASP A 185 -20.83 9.15 -4.75
N ILE A 186 -21.35 8.27 -3.88
CA ILE A 186 -21.87 6.96 -4.29
C ILE A 186 -23.20 7.15 -5.06
N PRO A 187 -23.39 6.53 -6.24
CA PRO A 187 -24.65 6.56 -6.98
C PRO A 187 -25.83 5.99 -6.17
N ILE A 188 -26.98 6.64 -6.25
CA ILE A 188 -28.24 6.21 -5.64
C ILE A 188 -29.24 5.90 -6.76
N CYS A 189 -29.69 4.66 -6.79
CA CYS A 189 -30.69 4.14 -7.72
C CYS A 189 -32.12 4.48 -7.28
N LYS A 190 -33.06 4.29 -8.21
CA LYS A 190 -34.50 4.45 -7.97
C LYS A 190 -34.97 3.68 -6.74
N GLY A 191 -35.76 4.32 -5.89
CA GLY A 191 -36.28 3.72 -4.66
C GLY A 191 -35.33 3.81 -3.46
N ASP A 192 -34.36 4.75 -3.49
CA ASP A 192 -33.33 4.91 -2.45
C ASP A 192 -32.48 3.65 -2.24
N LEU A 193 -32.16 2.97 -3.34
CA LEU A 193 -31.34 1.77 -3.37
C LEU A 193 -29.91 2.10 -3.80
N ILE A 194 -28.94 1.37 -3.26
CA ILE A 194 -27.53 1.48 -3.60
C ILE A 194 -27.01 0.12 -3.98
N TYR A 195 -26.19 0.06 -5.02
CA TYR A 195 -25.62 -1.17 -5.54
C TYR A 195 -24.36 -1.57 -4.77
N CYS A 196 -24.20 -2.87 -4.52
CA CYS A 196 -23.07 -3.45 -3.79
C CYS A 196 -21.71 -3.00 -4.34
N VAL A 197 -21.51 -3.17 -5.65
CA VAL A 197 -20.21 -2.87 -6.29
C VAL A 197 -19.86 -1.39 -6.23
N ASP A 198 -20.85 -0.50 -6.31
CA ASP A 198 -20.61 0.95 -6.24
C ASP A 198 -20.08 1.37 -4.86
N ILE A 199 -20.54 0.69 -3.80
CA ILE A 199 -20.03 0.92 -2.43
C ILE A 199 -18.60 0.41 -2.32
N LEU A 200 -18.32 -0.79 -2.82
CA LEU A 200 -16.99 -1.39 -2.77
C LEU A 200 -15.95 -0.56 -3.57
N ASP A 201 -16.33 -0.07 -4.75
CA ASP A 201 -15.49 0.81 -5.57
C ASP A 201 -15.20 2.13 -4.84
N ALA A 202 -16.22 2.75 -4.24
CA ALA A 202 -16.06 3.97 -3.45
C ALA A 202 -15.14 3.77 -2.23
N LEU A 203 -15.26 2.63 -1.54
CA LEU A 203 -14.42 2.27 -0.40
C LEU A 203 -12.96 2.02 -0.82
N THR A 204 -12.76 1.32 -1.93
CA THR A 204 -11.44 1.06 -2.51
C THR A 204 -10.74 2.37 -2.88
N LYS A 205 -11.46 3.26 -3.58
CA LYS A 205 -10.96 4.62 -3.91
C LYS A 205 -10.61 5.43 -2.67
N ASP A 206 -11.45 5.35 -1.64
CA ASP A 206 -11.19 6.07 -0.38
C ASP A 206 -9.96 5.53 0.37
N PHE A 207 -9.77 4.21 0.39
CA PHE A 207 -8.61 3.57 1.02
C PHE A 207 -7.30 4.04 0.36
N PHE A 208 -7.22 3.99 -0.97
CA PHE A 208 -6.03 4.45 -1.69
C PHE A 208 -5.80 5.96 -1.54
N ALA A 209 -6.88 6.76 -1.54
CA ALA A 209 -6.79 8.20 -1.29
C ALA A 209 -6.22 8.53 0.11
N ARG A 210 -6.52 7.71 1.14
CA ARG A 210 -5.96 7.86 2.49
C ARG A 210 -4.48 7.48 2.56
N LYS A 211 -4.03 6.45 1.81
CA LYS A 211 -2.61 6.03 1.78
C LYS A 211 -1.70 6.98 1.00
N GLY A 212 -2.23 7.97 0.29
CA GLY A 212 -1.43 8.95 -0.45
C GLY A 212 -0.84 8.42 -1.76
N ASN A 213 -1.19 7.19 -2.15
CA ASN A 213 -0.86 6.64 -3.46
C ASN A 213 -1.96 7.03 -4.44
N PRO A 214 -1.67 7.83 -5.49
CA PRO A 214 -2.66 8.10 -6.52
C PRO A 214 -3.03 6.78 -7.22
N ILE A 215 -4.33 6.58 -7.43
CA ILE A 215 -4.94 5.42 -8.08
C ILE A 215 -4.57 5.42 -9.57
N ILE A 216 -3.29 5.21 -9.91
CA ILE A 216 -2.83 5.24 -11.31
C ILE A 216 -2.46 3.84 -11.79
N GLU A 217 -2.10 2.89 -10.92
CA GLU A 217 -1.61 1.58 -11.37
C GLU A 217 -2.49 0.38 -10.96
N THR A 218 -3.02 0.28 -9.74
CA THR A 218 -3.75 -0.93 -9.30
C THR A 218 -5.16 -1.08 -9.85
N VAL A 219 -5.86 0.01 -10.17
CA VAL A 219 -7.20 -0.03 -10.80
C VAL A 219 -7.11 -0.09 -12.33
N ALA A 220 -5.92 0.08 -12.91
CA ALA A 220 -5.74 -0.11 -14.35
C ALA A 220 -5.74 -1.61 -14.75
N GLU A 221 -5.34 -2.51 -13.84
CA GLU A 221 -5.40 -3.96 -14.07
C GLU A 221 -6.77 -4.57 -13.75
N ILE A 222 -7.54 -3.97 -12.85
CA ILE A 222 -8.98 -4.25 -12.71
C ILE A 222 -9.68 -3.44 -13.79
N GLY A 223 -9.71 -4.02 -14.99
CA GLY A 223 -10.10 -3.41 -16.26
C GLY A 223 -11.01 -2.20 -16.13
N GLU A 224 -10.60 -1.12 -16.81
CA GLU A 224 -11.39 0.08 -17.13
C GLU A 224 -12.83 -0.03 -16.63
N ILE A 225 -13.18 0.74 -15.59
CA ILE A 225 -14.56 0.94 -15.14
C ILE A 225 -15.34 1.50 -16.33
N GLN A 226 -15.74 0.60 -17.22
CA GLN A 226 -16.76 0.78 -18.22
C GLN A 226 -17.97 1.12 -17.38
N THR A 227 -18.42 2.36 -17.49
CA THR A 227 -19.78 2.75 -17.16
C THR A 227 -20.68 1.68 -17.78
N ARG A 228 -21.14 0.71 -16.98
CA ARG A 228 -21.77 -0.51 -17.50
C ARG A 228 -23.14 -0.08 -18.05
N PRO A 229 -23.32 0.04 -19.38
CA PRO A 229 -24.60 0.42 -19.91
C PRO A 229 -25.46 -0.85 -19.83
N GLU A 230 -26.58 -0.76 -19.12
CA GLU A 230 -27.72 -1.69 -19.23
C GLU A 230 -27.65 -3.02 -18.45
N GLU A 231 -27.42 -2.99 -17.12
CA GLU A 231 -28.07 -3.99 -16.27
C GLU A 231 -29.55 -3.61 -16.08
N ALA A 232 -30.46 -4.52 -16.43
CA ALA A 232 -31.90 -4.29 -16.30
C ALA A 232 -32.27 -3.97 -14.85
N GLY A 233 -32.62 -2.71 -14.57
CA GLY A 233 -32.99 -2.22 -13.23
C GLY A 233 -31.97 -1.28 -12.57
N TYR A 234 -30.77 -1.10 -13.12
CA TYR A 234 -29.79 -0.13 -12.63
C TYR A 234 -30.09 1.27 -13.22
N GLU A 235 -30.96 2.02 -12.54
CA GLU A 235 -31.31 3.40 -12.88
C GLU A 235 -30.75 4.36 -11.81
N PRO A 236 -29.51 4.87 -11.95
CA PRO A 236 -28.97 5.88 -11.04
C PRO A 236 -29.71 7.21 -11.24
N ILE A 237 -30.39 7.68 -10.20
CA ILE A 237 -31.19 8.92 -10.23
C ILE A 237 -30.45 10.06 -9.53
N SER A 238 -29.68 9.75 -8.49
CA SER A 238 -28.99 10.74 -7.66
C SER A 238 -27.66 10.18 -7.17
N SER A 239 -26.96 10.92 -6.32
CA SER A 239 -25.76 10.46 -5.62
C SER A 239 -25.81 10.91 -4.16
N THR A 240 -24.96 10.34 -3.30
CA THR A 240 -24.88 10.75 -1.89
C THR A 240 -24.59 12.23 -1.71
N LEU A 241 -23.83 12.84 -2.63
CA LEU A 241 -23.54 14.27 -2.66
C LEU A 241 -24.75 15.09 -3.12
N TRP A 242 -25.42 14.65 -4.19
CA TRP A 242 -26.62 15.30 -4.70
C TRP A 242 -27.77 15.27 -3.68
N ARG A 243 -27.98 14.14 -3.02
CA ARG A 243 -29.01 13.98 -1.98
C ARG A 243 -28.82 14.96 -0.82
N MET A 244 -27.58 15.18 -0.39
CA MET A 244 -27.27 16.15 0.66
C MET A 244 -27.57 17.59 0.21
N ARG A 245 -27.26 17.93 -1.05
CA ARG A 245 -27.62 19.23 -1.63
C ARG A 245 -29.13 19.43 -1.70
N GLU A 246 -29.88 18.41 -2.13
CA GLU A 246 -31.34 18.46 -2.19
C GLU A 246 -31.97 18.72 -0.81
N VAL A 247 -31.52 17.99 0.22
CA VAL A 247 -31.99 18.18 1.60
C VAL A 247 -31.66 19.58 2.10
N TYR A 248 -30.45 20.08 1.82
CA TYR A 248 -30.05 21.43 2.20
C TYR A 248 -30.91 22.50 1.52
N CYS A 249 -31.13 22.37 0.21
CA CYS A 249 -32.04 23.25 -0.54
C CYS A 249 -33.46 23.22 0.01
N ALA A 250 -33.98 22.03 0.34
CA ALA A 250 -35.30 21.87 0.94
C ALA A 250 -35.40 22.59 2.29
N ILE A 251 -34.39 22.48 3.16
CA ILE A 251 -34.34 23.19 4.44
C ILE A 251 -34.36 24.70 4.23
N ILE A 252 -33.57 25.22 3.28
CA ILE A 252 -33.55 26.66 2.97
C ILE A 252 -34.94 27.11 2.52
N ILE A 253 -35.55 26.43 1.55
CA ILE A 253 -36.87 26.79 1.02
C ILE A 253 -37.92 26.72 2.13
N GLN A 254 -37.93 25.66 2.94
CA GLN A 254 -38.85 25.54 4.06
C GLN A 254 -38.64 26.62 5.11
N SER A 255 -37.39 27.00 5.39
CA SER A 255 -37.08 28.07 6.35
C SER A 255 -37.55 29.43 5.84
N ALA A 256 -37.31 29.72 4.55
CA ALA A 256 -37.75 30.94 3.89
C ALA A 256 -39.27 31.01 3.85
N TRP A 257 -39.94 29.92 3.47
CA TRP A 257 -41.39 29.82 3.47
C TRP A 257 -42.00 30.00 4.87
N ARG A 258 -41.43 29.35 5.90
CA ARG A 258 -41.89 29.53 7.29
C ARG A 258 -41.67 30.95 7.81
N LYS A 259 -40.63 31.65 7.35
CA LYS A 259 -40.39 33.06 7.69
C LYS A 259 -41.43 33.95 6.99
N PHE A 260 -41.65 33.73 5.70
CA PHE A 260 -42.66 34.44 4.91
C PHE A 260 -44.08 34.23 5.46
N ALA A 261 -44.47 32.99 5.74
CA ALA A 261 -45.78 32.65 6.28
C ALA A 261 -46.01 33.26 7.67
N ARG A 262 -44.97 33.39 8.50
CA ARG A 262 -45.05 34.11 9.78
C ARG A 262 -45.27 35.60 9.58
N ALA A 263 -44.48 36.23 8.72
CA ALA A 263 -44.64 37.65 8.39
C ALA A 263 -46.02 37.97 7.77
N ALA A 264 -46.52 37.09 6.89
CA ALA A 264 -47.87 37.22 6.31
C ALA A 264 -48.97 37.09 7.38
N LYS A 265 -48.80 36.18 8.35
CA LYS A 265 -49.75 35.99 9.45
C LYS A 265 -49.77 37.15 10.45
N GLU A 266 -48.61 37.76 10.68
CA GLU A 266 -48.47 39.00 11.48
C GLU A 266 -49.13 40.20 10.78
N GLN A 267 -49.00 40.32 9.46
CA GLN A 267 -49.67 41.37 8.67
C GLN A 267 -51.19 41.22 8.68
N THR A 268 -51.73 40.01 8.53
CA THR A 268 -53.18 39.78 8.63
C THR A 268 -53.74 40.05 10.03
N ALA A 269 -52.94 39.88 11.09
CA ALA A 269 -53.34 40.19 12.46
C ALA A 269 -53.34 41.70 12.76
N ASP A 270 -52.53 42.48 12.04
CA ASP A 270 -52.55 43.96 12.10
C ASP A 270 -53.67 44.55 11.23
N GLU A 271 -54.02 43.91 10.10
CA GLU A 271 -55.18 44.29 9.27
C GLU A 271 -56.52 44.07 10.02
N ASP A 272 -56.70 42.95 10.74
CA ASP A 272 -57.89 42.71 11.58
C ASP A 272 -57.99 43.66 12.80
N ARG A 273 -56.90 44.35 13.17
CA ARG A 273 -56.89 45.42 14.18
C ARG A 273 -57.14 46.81 13.60
N SER A 274 -57.08 46.98 12.29
CA SER A 274 -57.13 48.26 11.58
C SER A 274 -58.27 48.34 10.57
N ASP A 275 -59.40 47.70 10.87
CA ASP A 275 -60.65 47.86 10.12
C ASP A 275 -61.17 49.30 10.26
N GLY A 276 -60.67 50.17 9.38
CA GLY A 276 -60.96 51.60 9.37
C GLY A 276 -60.04 52.44 8.48
N ALA A 277 -59.75 52.03 7.23
CA ALA A 277 -59.69 52.89 6.03
C ALA A 277 -58.89 52.28 4.84
N ALA A 278 -59.63 51.93 3.80
CA ALA A 278 -59.41 52.12 2.36
C ALA A 278 -58.03 51.91 1.66
N SER A 279 -58.12 51.01 0.66
CA SER A 279 -57.64 51.08 -0.75
C SER A 279 -56.36 50.32 -1.14
N PRO A 280 -56.35 49.60 -2.29
CA PRO A 280 -55.30 48.65 -2.64
C PRO A 280 -54.24 49.31 -3.51
N ASP A 281 -52.97 49.22 -3.11
CA ASP A 281 -51.86 49.55 -4.00
C ASP A 281 -50.92 48.34 -4.11
N GLY A 282 -50.62 47.96 -5.36
CA GLY A 282 -49.91 46.74 -5.70
C GLY A 282 -48.51 46.70 -5.10
N ARG A 283 -48.17 45.58 -4.43
CA ARG A 283 -46.82 45.36 -3.90
C ARG A 283 -46.03 44.45 -4.84
N GLU A 284 -45.06 45.04 -5.53
CA GLU A 284 -43.99 44.32 -6.23
C GLU A 284 -43.16 43.50 -5.24
N THR A 285 -43.06 42.19 -5.48
CA THR A 285 -42.14 41.31 -4.76
C THR A 285 -40.72 41.45 -5.31
N ALA A 286 -39.94 42.39 -4.78
CA ALA A 286 -38.50 42.37 -4.93
C ALA A 286 -37.89 41.39 -3.91
N VAL A 287 -37.44 40.23 -4.39
CA VAL A 287 -36.65 39.28 -3.60
C VAL A 287 -35.24 39.86 -3.43
N LEU A 288 -35.00 40.56 -2.33
CA LEU A 288 -33.66 40.92 -1.88
C LEU A 288 -32.96 39.66 -1.35
N VAL A 289 -32.14 39.04 -2.20
CA VAL A 289 -31.16 38.05 -1.75
C VAL A 289 -30.02 38.83 -1.10
N GLU A 290 -30.11 38.99 0.22
CA GLU A 290 -28.99 39.49 1.02
C GLU A 290 -27.93 38.38 1.06
N SER A 291 -26.85 38.59 0.31
CA SER A 291 -25.69 37.72 0.29
C SER A 291 -24.94 37.86 1.62
N ASP A 292 -25.28 37.04 2.61
CA ASP A 292 -24.46 36.86 3.80
C ASP A 292 -23.11 36.24 3.39
N GLY A 293 -22.13 37.12 3.20
CA GLY A 293 -20.75 36.75 2.95
C GLY A 293 -20.18 36.05 4.17
N PHE A 294 -19.87 34.76 4.04
CA PHE A 294 -19.19 34.01 5.08
C PHE A 294 -17.72 34.47 5.18
N VAL A 295 -17.35 35.10 6.29
CA VAL A 295 -15.97 35.47 6.60
C VAL A 295 -15.27 34.26 7.19
N THR A 296 -14.27 33.71 6.49
CA THR A 296 -13.36 32.72 7.09
C THR A 296 -12.34 33.44 7.98
N LYS A 297 -11.87 32.78 9.05
CA LYS A 297 -11.00 33.34 10.10
C LYS A 297 -9.65 33.91 9.64
N ASN A 298 -9.34 33.89 8.34
CA ASN A 298 -8.09 34.38 7.77
C ASN A 298 -8.27 35.64 6.90
N GLY A 299 -9.41 36.34 6.99
CA GLY A 299 -9.54 37.71 6.47
C GLY A 299 -9.58 37.86 4.94
N HIS A 300 -9.69 36.78 4.16
CA HIS A 300 -9.87 36.87 2.70
C HIS A 300 -11.35 36.74 2.33
N LYS A 301 -11.89 37.81 1.71
CA LYS A 301 -13.26 37.90 1.20
C LYS A 301 -13.31 37.35 -0.23
N VAL A 302 -13.89 36.17 -0.43
CA VAL A 302 -14.16 35.63 -1.77
C VAL A 302 -15.57 36.06 -2.18
N VAL A 303 -15.68 36.89 -3.22
CA VAL A 303 -16.94 37.35 -3.80
C VAL A 303 -17.27 36.46 -4.99
N ILE A 304 -18.32 35.66 -4.90
CA ILE A 304 -18.82 34.87 -6.04
C ILE A 304 -19.97 35.66 -6.69
N HIS A 305 -19.74 36.21 -7.87
CA HIS A 305 -20.80 36.80 -8.69
C HIS A 305 -21.59 35.72 -9.42
N SER A 306 -22.87 35.52 -9.07
CA SER A 306 -23.82 34.80 -9.92
C SER A 306 -24.41 35.76 -10.95
N ARG A 307 -23.98 35.65 -12.21
CA ARG A 307 -24.72 36.26 -13.34
C ARG A 307 -25.73 35.23 -13.84
N SER A 308 -27.01 35.43 -13.53
CA SER A 308 -28.12 34.80 -14.25
C SER A 308 -28.59 35.75 -15.35
N SER A 309 -28.61 35.28 -16.60
CA SER A 309 -29.27 35.97 -17.70
C SER A 309 -30.69 35.44 -17.84
N SER A 310 -31.69 36.21 -17.42
CA SER A 310 -33.10 35.94 -17.67
C SER A 310 -33.46 36.44 -19.09
N LYS A 311 -33.87 35.51 -19.97
CA LYS A 311 -34.64 35.82 -21.18
C LYS A 311 -36.10 35.41 -20.93
N SER A 312 -36.98 36.40 -20.93
CA SER A 312 -38.44 36.31 -21.05
C SER A 312 -38.81 37.36 -22.10
N SER A 313 -39.78 37.23 -23.00
CA SER A 313 -40.76 36.21 -23.37
C SER A 313 -41.32 36.68 -24.72
N ARG A 314 -41.84 35.74 -25.51
CA ARG A 314 -42.66 36.02 -26.70
C ARG A 314 -43.89 36.85 -26.33
N LEU A 315 -44.28 37.78 -27.20
CA LEU A 315 -45.64 38.29 -27.35
C LEU A 315 -45.98 38.24 -28.84
N ALA A 316 -47.11 37.62 -29.14
CA ALA A 316 -47.79 37.61 -30.44
C ALA A 316 -48.95 38.61 -30.42
N ASP A 317 -49.51 38.87 -31.62
CA ASP A 317 -50.67 39.68 -32.01
C ASP A 317 -50.34 41.19 -32.15
N VAL A 318 -50.49 41.87 -33.29
CA VAL A 318 -51.31 41.70 -34.53
C VAL A 318 -50.47 42.05 -35.77
#